data_AF-A0A315WKM5-F1
#
_entry.id   AF-A0A315WKM5-F1
#
_cell.length_a   1.000
_cell.length_b   1.000
_cell.length_c   1.000
_cell.angle_alpha   90.00
_cell.angle_beta   90.00
_cell.angle_gamma   90.00
#
_symmetry.space_group_name_H-M   'P 1'
#
loop_
_entity.id
_entity.type
_entity.pdbx_description
1 polymer ?
#
loop_
_entity_poly.entity_id
_entity_poly.type
_entity_poly.pdbx_seq_one_letter_code
_entity_poly.pdbx_strand_id
1 'polypeptide(L)'
;EQNLRLQGQYYDAETYLHYNTFRYYDPGVGRFTTQDPIGLAGGVNLYRYGRNPTGTIDPWGWCSTKLGNNMGARRFDGMANHHLIPEELIKKPRYEVLFSRLKNIGWNSDGVSNGHFLPGTAQLSKIMKTPGHWSNHSQYTNAIEGRLQSLNKGIKSLTDTQLALGVKDLQGWAKAGLENGKFAIDEITGRLL
;
A
#
# COMPACT_ATOMS: atom_id res chain seq x y z
N GLU A 1 24.88 0.82 29.95
CA GLU A 1 23.92 0.00 29.18
C GLU A 1 23.04 0.89 28.31
N GLN A 2 22.47 0.32 27.25
CA GLN A 2 21.45 0.98 26.43
C GLN A 2 20.07 0.69 27.04
N ASN A 3 19.28 1.72 27.35
CA ASN A 3 17.98 1.60 28.02
C ASN A 3 16.79 1.62 27.06
N LEU A 4 17.01 2.00 25.79
CA LEU A 4 15.98 1.90 24.77
C LEU A 4 15.70 0.43 24.40
N ARG A 5 14.42 0.10 24.20
CA ARG A 5 13.94 -1.24 23.81
C ARG A 5 13.19 -1.15 22.48
N LEU A 6 12.05 -1.84 22.31
CA LEU A 6 11.21 -1.67 21.10
C LEU A 6 10.68 -0.22 21.01
N GLN A 7 10.07 0.14 19.88
CA GLN A 7 9.59 1.50 19.66
C GLN A 7 8.65 1.97 20.80
N GLY A 8 9.00 3.09 21.43
CA GLY A 8 8.25 3.66 22.56
C GLY A 8 8.42 2.92 23.89
N GLN A 9 9.42 2.03 24.01
CA GLN A 9 9.72 1.29 25.24
C GLN A 9 10.99 1.80 25.92
N TYR A 10 10.94 1.98 27.23
CA TYR A 10 12.10 2.28 28.07
C TYR A 10 12.30 1.17 29.09
N TYR A 11 13.53 0.71 29.28
CA TYR A 11 13.86 -0.30 30.27
C TYR A 11 13.82 0.26 31.69
N ASP A 12 12.97 -0.34 32.52
CA ASP A 12 12.93 -0.08 33.96
C ASP A 12 13.78 -1.12 34.69
N ALA A 13 14.88 -0.66 35.29
CA ALA A 13 15.84 -1.51 35.96
C ALA A 13 15.37 -2.03 37.33
N GLU A 14 14.39 -1.39 37.96
CA GLU A 14 13.87 -1.82 39.27
C GLU A 14 12.96 -3.03 39.12
N THR A 15 12.17 -3.05 38.04
CA THR A 15 11.17 -4.09 37.79
C THR A 15 11.60 -5.10 36.72
N TYR A 16 12.66 -4.81 35.97
CA TYR A 16 13.10 -5.55 34.77
C TYR A 16 12.08 -5.54 33.63
N LEU A 17 11.05 -4.70 33.72
CA LEU A 17 10.00 -4.55 32.71
C LEU A 17 10.32 -3.40 31.74
N HIS A 18 9.57 -3.35 30.64
CA HIS A 18 9.66 -2.27 29.66
C HIS A 18 8.47 -1.32 29.85
N TYR A 19 8.75 -0.07 30.20
CA TYR A 19 7.73 0.96 30.35
C TYR A 19 7.26 1.49 28.98
N ASN A 20 5.94 1.54 28.80
CA ASN A 20 5.22 2.01 27.61
C ASN A 20 4.10 2.96 28.00
N THR A 21 4.43 4.19 28.40
CA THR A 21 3.51 5.31 28.73
C THR A 21 2.41 4.98 29.75
N PHE A 22 1.45 4.14 29.40
CA PHE A 22 0.32 3.72 30.24
C PHE A 22 0.44 2.29 30.79
N ARG A 23 1.39 1.48 30.29
CA ARG A 23 1.51 0.06 30.67
C ARG A 23 2.96 -0.40 30.77
N TYR A 24 3.18 -1.44 31.56
CA TYR A 24 4.44 -2.19 31.59
C TYR A 24 4.33 -3.44 30.71
N TYR A 25 5.36 -3.66 29.91
CA TYR A 25 5.52 -4.82 29.04
C TYR A 25 6.56 -5.78 29.64
N ASP A 26 6.19 -7.04 29.77
CA ASP A 26 7.08 -8.11 30.19
C ASP A 26 7.74 -8.72 28.94
N PRO A 27 9.06 -8.51 28.73
CA PRO A 27 9.77 -9.06 27.58
C PRO A 27 9.98 -10.57 27.66
N GLY A 28 10.01 -11.16 28.86
CA GLY A 28 10.16 -12.60 29.05
C GLY A 28 8.92 -13.37 28.64
N VAL A 29 7.74 -12.80 28.88
CA VAL A 29 6.44 -13.40 28.52
C VAL A 29 5.90 -12.87 27.18
N GLY A 30 6.36 -11.71 26.74
CA GLY A 30 6.01 -11.11 25.46
C GLY A 30 4.67 -10.39 25.44
N ARG A 31 4.20 -9.82 26.56
CA ARG A 31 2.88 -9.17 26.70
C ARG A 31 2.86 -8.04 27.71
N PHE A 32 1.82 -7.22 27.71
CA PHE A 32 1.57 -6.26 28.78
C PHE A 32 1.18 -6.97 30.07
N THR A 33 1.56 -6.40 31.21
CA THR A 33 1.22 -6.91 32.55
C THR A 33 -0.20 -6.52 32.97
N THR A 34 -0.80 -5.52 32.30
CA THR A 34 -2.16 -5.03 32.56
C THR A 34 -3.00 -5.03 31.27
N GLN A 35 -4.33 -5.10 31.44
CA GLN A 35 -5.29 -5.02 30.32
C GLN A 35 -5.24 -3.65 29.64
N ASP A 36 -5.63 -3.61 28.37
CA ASP A 36 -5.72 -2.37 27.60
C ASP A 36 -6.75 -1.39 28.23
N PRO A 37 -6.34 -0.16 28.60
CA PRO A 37 -7.26 0.83 29.18
C PRO A 37 -8.43 1.20 28.25
N ILE A 38 -8.29 1.03 26.94
CA ILE A 38 -9.39 1.26 25.97
C ILE A 38 -10.23 0.00 25.71
N GLY A 39 -9.98 -1.09 26.44
CA GLY A 39 -10.73 -2.33 26.38
C GLY A 39 -10.75 -2.96 24.98
N LEU A 40 -11.90 -3.52 24.60
CA LEU A 40 -12.07 -4.23 23.32
C LEU A 40 -11.88 -3.34 22.08
N ALA A 41 -11.86 -2.01 22.22
CA ALA A 41 -11.53 -1.10 21.12
C ALA A 41 -10.07 -1.28 20.64
N GLY A 42 -9.16 -1.73 21.52
CA GLY A 42 -7.79 -2.11 21.18
C GLY A 42 -7.64 -3.51 20.54
N GLY A 43 -8.76 -4.24 20.44
CA GLY A 43 -8.85 -5.60 19.90
C GLY A 43 -9.13 -6.66 20.97
N VAL A 44 -9.38 -7.88 20.50
CA VAL A 44 -9.83 -9.00 21.36
C VAL A 44 -8.77 -9.53 22.34
N ASN A 45 -7.49 -9.24 22.11
CA ASN A 45 -6.41 -9.61 23.03
C ASN A 45 -5.93 -8.38 23.78
N LEU A 46 -6.42 -8.21 25.01
CA LEU A 46 -6.21 -7.05 25.86
C LEU A 46 -4.78 -6.90 26.40
N TYR A 47 -3.93 -7.94 26.26
CA TYR A 47 -2.56 -7.94 26.77
C TYR A 47 -1.51 -7.81 25.66
N ARG A 48 -1.93 -7.68 24.41
CA ARG A 48 -1.02 -7.70 23.26
C ARG A 48 -0.29 -6.36 23.11
N TYR A 49 1.04 -6.40 22.97
CA TYR A 49 1.86 -5.22 22.65
C TYR A 49 1.59 -4.66 21.25
N GLY A 50 1.47 -5.53 20.26
CA GLY A 50 1.08 -5.19 18.90
C GLY A 50 0.79 -6.46 18.10
N ARG A 51 0.11 -6.33 16.95
CA ARG A 51 -0.18 -7.47 16.06
C ARG A 51 1.09 -8.10 15.48
N ASN A 52 2.14 -7.28 15.29
CA ASN A 52 3.48 -7.72 14.93
C ASN A 52 4.49 -6.63 15.33
N PRO A 53 5.33 -6.82 16.36
CA PRO A 53 6.30 -5.82 16.85
C PRO A 53 7.47 -5.56 15.88
N THR A 54 7.63 -6.38 14.84
CA THR A 54 8.66 -6.29 13.79
C THR A 54 8.05 -6.19 12.39
N GLY A 55 6.74 -5.94 12.32
CA GLY A 55 5.92 -6.32 11.16
C GLY A 55 5.78 -5.26 10.09
N THR A 56 5.50 -4.04 10.52
CA THR A 56 5.02 -2.97 9.66
C THR A 56 5.24 -1.64 10.37
N ILE A 57 6.08 -0.79 9.81
CA ILE A 57 6.02 0.65 10.05
C ILE A 57 5.61 1.24 8.72
N ASP A 58 4.52 2.01 8.71
CA ASP A 58 4.09 2.85 7.60
C ASP A 58 4.23 4.30 8.09
N PRO A 59 5.43 4.90 8.01
CA PRO A 59 5.70 6.19 8.63
C PRO A 59 4.86 7.34 8.06
N TRP A 60 4.23 7.13 6.89
CA TRP A 60 3.51 8.17 6.15
C TRP A 60 2.05 7.82 5.86
N GLY A 61 1.66 6.54 5.87
CA GLY A 61 0.30 6.09 5.55
C GLY A 61 0.04 5.86 4.07
N TRP A 62 1.08 5.86 3.22
CA TRP A 62 0.94 6.11 1.77
C TRP A 62 1.12 4.86 0.91
N CYS A 63 1.53 3.74 1.52
CA CYS A 63 1.69 2.47 0.82
C CYS A 63 0.54 1.52 1.21
N SER A 64 -0.26 1.06 0.24
CA SER A 64 -1.21 -0.03 0.52
C SER A 64 -0.43 -1.29 0.90
N THR A 65 -0.37 -1.57 2.20
CA THR A 65 0.20 -2.79 2.76
C THR A 65 -0.54 -4.02 2.21
N LYS A 66 -1.83 -3.89 1.92
CA LYS A 66 -2.66 -4.95 1.34
C LYS A 66 -2.23 -5.31 -0.08
N LEU A 67 -1.97 -4.30 -0.93
CA LEU A 67 -1.46 -4.54 -2.28
C LEU A 67 -0.10 -5.26 -2.23
N GLY A 68 0.84 -4.73 -1.44
CA GLY A 68 2.17 -5.33 -1.30
C GLY A 68 2.14 -6.77 -0.80
N ASN A 69 1.30 -7.06 0.21
CA ASN A 69 1.11 -8.42 0.70
C ASN A 69 0.57 -9.35 -0.38
N ASN A 70 -0.44 -8.92 -1.15
CA ASN A 70 -1.02 -9.73 -2.22
C ASN A 70 -0.01 -9.98 -3.35
N MET A 71 0.85 -9.01 -3.66
CA MET A 71 1.90 -9.14 -4.68
C MET A 71 3.13 -9.93 -4.21
N GLY A 72 3.25 -10.23 -2.91
CA GLY A 72 4.42 -10.89 -2.34
C GLY A 72 5.65 -9.97 -2.21
N ALA A 73 5.43 -8.72 -1.80
CA ALA A 73 6.49 -7.74 -1.56
C ALA A 73 7.57 -8.30 -0.63
N ARG A 74 8.85 -8.17 -1.03
CA ARG A 74 9.97 -8.62 -0.21
C ARG A 74 10.46 -7.48 0.64
N ARG A 75 10.93 -7.81 1.85
CA ARG A 75 11.52 -6.80 2.73
C ARG A 75 12.91 -6.42 2.21
N PHE A 76 13.22 -5.12 2.25
CA PHE A 76 14.53 -4.57 1.95
C PHE A 76 15.04 -4.81 0.52
N ASP A 77 14.15 -5.10 -0.44
CA ASP A 77 14.50 -5.22 -1.86
C ASP A 77 14.55 -3.84 -2.58
N GLY A 78 14.17 -2.77 -1.88
CA GLY A 78 14.15 -1.41 -2.41
C GLY A 78 12.97 -1.12 -3.33
N MET A 79 12.02 -2.04 -3.48
CA MET A 79 10.84 -1.88 -4.32
C MET A 79 9.67 -1.26 -3.54
N ALA A 80 8.84 -0.53 -4.26
CA ALA A 80 7.62 0.11 -3.77
C ALA A 80 6.40 -0.43 -4.53
N ASN A 81 5.30 -0.63 -3.80
CA ASN A 81 4.04 -1.07 -4.38
C ASN A 81 3.38 0.09 -5.13
N HIS A 82 2.96 -0.13 -6.37
CA HIS A 82 2.25 0.86 -7.18
C HIS A 82 0.95 0.26 -7.72
N HIS A 83 -0.17 0.98 -7.55
CA HIS A 83 -1.43 0.59 -8.17
C HIS A 83 -1.48 1.03 -9.63
N LEU A 84 -1.70 0.09 -10.54
CA LEU A 84 -1.85 0.37 -11.97
C LEU A 84 -3.05 1.28 -12.24
N ILE A 85 -4.19 1.01 -11.60
CA ILE A 85 -5.31 1.94 -11.50
C ILE A 85 -5.27 2.58 -10.11
N PRO A 86 -4.94 3.89 -10.01
CA PRO A 86 -4.77 4.57 -8.72
C PRO A 86 -6.02 4.51 -7.84
N GLU A 87 -5.80 4.38 -6.53
CA GLU A 87 -6.89 4.32 -5.55
C GLU A 87 -7.77 5.58 -5.57
N GLU A 88 -7.19 6.75 -5.87
CA GLU A 88 -7.93 7.99 -6.09
C GLU A 88 -9.01 7.84 -7.18
N LEU A 89 -8.69 7.17 -8.30
CA LEU A 89 -9.67 6.93 -9.37
C LEU A 89 -10.70 5.90 -8.95
N ILE A 90 -10.31 4.88 -8.18
CA ILE A 90 -11.22 3.86 -7.66
C ILE A 90 -12.26 4.46 -6.72
N LYS A 91 -11.89 5.48 -5.94
CA LYS A 91 -12.75 6.18 -4.98
C LYS A 91 -13.56 7.33 -5.58
N LYS A 92 -13.30 7.75 -6.83
CA LYS A 92 -14.05 8.84 -7.49
C LYS A 92 -15.50 8.43 -7.75
N PRO A 93 -16.52 9.21 -7.30
CA PRO A 93 -17.94 8.85 -7.45
C PRO A 93 -18.37 8.56 -8.90
N ARG A 94 -17.77 9.24 -9.88
CA ARG A 94 -18.04 9.02 -11.31
C ARG A 94 -17.80 7.57 -11.77
N TYR A 95 -16.93 6.83 -11.10
CA TYR A 95 -16.58 5.45 -11.45
C TYR A 95 -17.16 4.42 -10.48
N GLU A 96 -18.03 4.84 -9.55
CA GLU A 96 -18.60 3.95 -8.54
C GLU A 96 -19.30 2.74 -9.17
N VAL A 97 -20.14 2.97 -10.19
CA VAL A 97 -20.84 1.88 -10.90
C VAL A 97 -19.85 0.91 -11.54
N LEU A 98 -18.80 1.44 -12.18
CA LEU A 98 -17.78 0.64 -12.84
C LEU A 98 -17.05 -0.26 -11.85
N PHE A 99 -16.55 0.30 -10.74
CA PHE A 99 -15.78 -0.47 -9.75
C PHE A 99 -16.66 -1.36 -8.87
N SER A 100 -17.90 -0.99 -8.61
CA SER A 100 -18.85 -1.86 -7.90
C SER A 100 -19.18 -3.10 -8.73
N ARG A 101 -19.41 -2.95 -10.04
CA ARG A 101 -19.61 -4.11 -10.95
C ARG A 101 -18.39 -5.02 -11.00
N LEU A 102 -17.19 -4.44 -11.13
CA LEU A 102 -15.94 -5.20 -11.10
C LEU A 102 -15.77 -5.99 -9.80
N LYS A 103 -16.03 -5.36 -8.64
CA LYS A 103 -15.95 -6.01 -7.33
C LYS A 103 -16.96 -7.17 -7.23
N ASN A 104 -18.17 -7.01 -7.76
CA ASN A 104 -19.19 -8.06 -7.75
C ASN A 104 -18.78 -9.30 -8.56
N ILE A 105 -17.90 -9.15 -9.55
CA ILE A 105 -17.34 -10.27 -10.33
C ILE A 105 -15.93 -10.68 -9.86
N GLY A 106 -15.52 -10.26 -8.66
CA GLY A 106 -14.30 -10.72 -7.99
C GLY A 106 -13.04 -9.90 -8.27
N TRP A 107 -13.15 -8.75 -8.94
CA TRP A 107 -12.00 -7.84 -9.09
C TRP A 107 -11.63 -7.22 -7.74
N ASN A 108 -10.34 -7.24 -7.41
CA ASN A 108 -9.80 -6.70 -6.16
C ASN A 108 -8.89 -5.51 -6.48
N SER A 109 -9.19 -4.34 -5.91
CA SER A 109 -8.39 -3.13 -6.07
C SER A 109 -6.95 -3.27 -5.58
N ASP A 110 -6.75 -4.06 -4.53
CA ASP A 110 -5.44 -4.42 -3.99
C ASP A 110 -4.95 -5.78 -4.51
N GLY A 111 -5.61 -6.33 -5.52
CA GLY A 111 -5.22 -7.60 -6.14
C GLY A 111 -3.96 -7.46 -6.97
N VAL A 112 -3.24 -8.57 -7.17
CA VAL A 112 -1.99 -8.63 -7.95
C VAL A 112 -2.18 -8.07 -9.36
N SER A 113 -3.35 -8.25 -9.97
CA SER A 113 -3.68 -7.72 -11.29
C SER A 113 -3.65 -6.19 -11.37
N ASN A 114 -3.86 -5.49 -10.26
CA ASN A 114 -3.80 -4.04 -10.17
C ASN A 114 -2.48 -3.52 -9.58
N GLY A 115 -1.48 -4.38 -9.43
CA GLY A 115 -0.22 -4.07 -8.78
C GLY A 115 0.98 -4.13 -9.71
N HIS A 116 1.94 -3.23 -9.50
CA HIS A 116 3.25 -3.29 -10.12
C HIS A 116 4.33 -2.80 -9.13
N PHE A 117 5.50 -3.42 -9.15
CA PHE A 117 6.61 -2.98 -8.31
C PHE A 117 7.40 -1.93 -9.06
N LEU A 118 7.57 -0.77 -8.45
CA LEU A 118 8.43 0.30 -8.96
C LEU A 118 9.60 0.53 -7.99
N PRO A 119 10.76 0.98 -8.46
CA PRO A 119 11.85 1.41 -7.60
C PRO A 119 11.40 2.39 -6.51
N GLY A 120 11.75 2.10 -5.26
CA GLY A 120 11.47 2.96 -4.11
C GLY A 120 12.50 4.07 -3.87
N THR A 121 13.60 4.09 -4.64
CA THR A 121 14.66 5.11 -4.54
C THR A 121 15.12 5.60 -5.91
N ALA A 122 15.62 6.84 -5.96
CA ALA A 122 16.18 7.45 -7.17
C ALA A 122 17.35 6.64 -7.75
N GLN A 123 18.21 6.10 -6.89
CA GLN A 123 19.34 5.26 -7.31
C GLN A 123 18.85 3.99 -8.00
N LEU A 124 17.88 3.29 -7.41
CA LEU A 124 17.34 2.06 -7.98
C LEU A 124 16.58 2.34 -9.28
N SER A 125 15.85 3.46 -9.37
CA SER A 125 15.19 3.89 -10.59
C SER A 125 16.16 4.07 -11.76
N LYS A 126 17.31 4.72 -11.52
CA LYS A 126 18.36 4.88 -12.53
C LYS A 126 18.95 3.55 -12.98
N ILE A 127 19.15 2.61 -12.05
CA ILE A 127 19.69 1.27 -12.36
C ILE A 127 18.69 0.46 -13.20
N MET A 128 17.43 0.45 -12.81
CA MET A 128 16.38 -0.34 -13.46
C MET A 128 15.83 0.32 -14.74
N LYS A 129 16.14 1.60 -14.98
CA LYS A 129 15.61 2.40 -16.08
C LYS A 129 14.09 2.44 -16.11
N THR A 130 13.47 2.44 -14.93
CA THR A 130 12.02 2.50 -14.72
C THR A 130 11.67 3.63 -13.77
N PRO A 131 10.48 4.24 -13.90
CA PRO A 131 10.01 5.30 -13.00
C PRO A 131 10.01 4.85 -11.54
N GLY A 132 10.34 5.75 -10.65
CA GLY A 132 10.28 5.50 -9.22
C GLY A 132 8.94 5.86 -8.57
N HIS A 133 8.64 5.26 -7.42
CA HIS A 133 7.38 5.47 -6.70
C HIS A 133 7.60 5.85 -5.23
N TRP A 134 7.73 7.16 -4.99
CA TRP A 134 7.84 7.76 -3.64
C TRP A 134 7.13 9.12 -3.54
N SER A 135 6.27 9.44 -4.50
CA SER A 135 5.50 10.68 -4.54
C SER A 135 4.21 10.49 -5.31
N ASN A 136 3.29 11.45 -5.16
CA ASN A 136 2.13 11.56 -6.03
C ASN A 136 2.54 11.76 -7.50
N HIS A 137 1.74 11.18 -8.41
CA HIS A 137 1.97 11.15 -9.85
C HIS A 137 0.70 11.57 -10.61
N SER A 138 0.37 12.86 -10.61
CA SER A 138 -0.88 13.38 -11.19
C SER A 138 -0.96 13.19 -12.71
N GLN A 139 0.16 13.26 -13.44
CA GLN A 139 0.17 13.06 -14.89
C GLN A 139 -0.13 11.60 -15.25
N TYR A 140 0.49 10.65 -14.54
CA TYR A 140 0.16 9.23 -14.64
C TYR A 140 -1.31 9.00 -14.32
N THR A 141 -1.80 9.54 -13.19
CA THR A 141 -3.21 9.40 -12.79
C THR A 141 -4.15 9.95 -13.86
N ASN A 142 -3.84 11.10 -14.47
CA ASN A 142 -4.61 11.68 -15.57
C ASN A 142 -4.58 10.80 -16.83
N ALA A 143 -3.44 10.19 -17.15
CA ALA A 143 -3.32 9.28 -18.28
C ALA A 143 -4.16 8.00 -18.10
N ILE A 144 -4.18 7.43 -16.88
CA ILE A 144 -5.07 6.31 -16.54
C ILE A 144 -6.53 6.75 -16.60
N GLU A 145 -6.87 7.90 -16.02
CA GLU A 145 -8.21 8.48 -16.00
C GLU A 145 -8.75 8.68 -17.42
N GLY A 146 -7.94 9.18 -18.37
CA GLY A 146 -8.37 9.36 -19.76
C GLY A 146 -8.87 8.06 -20.41
N ARG A 147 -8.22 6.92 -20.15
CA ARG A 147 -8.68 5.61 -20.66
C ARG A 147 -9.86 5.05 -19.86
N LEU A 148 -9.84 5.22 -18.54
CA LEU A 148 -10.93 4.79 -17.68
C LEU A 148 -12.24 5.52 -18.03
N GLN A 149 -12.17 6.81 -18.39
CA GLN A 149 -13.30 7.58 -18.88
C GLN A 149 -13.92 6.97 -20.14
N SER A 150 -13.10 6.57 -21.11
CA SER A 150 -13.58 5.92 -22.34
C SER A 150 -14.32 4.62 -22.03
N LEU A 151 -13.82 3.81 -21.11
CA LEU A 151 -14.49 2.60 -20.65
C LEU A 151 -15.82 2.93 -19.93
N ASN A 152 -15.80 3.94 -19.06
CA ASN A 152 -16.96 4.33 -18.26
C ASN A 152 -18.10 4.91 -19.10
N LYS A 153 -17.82 5.57 -20.24
CA LYS A 153 -18.86 6.10 -21.15
C LYS A 153 -19.83 5.01 -21.63
N GLY A 154 -19.34 3.79 -21.85
CA GLY A 154 -20.15 2.64 -22.28
C GLY A 154 -20.66 1.77 -21.13
N ILE A 155 -20.47 2.15 -19.86
CA ILE A 155 -20.62 1.21 -18.74
C ILE A 155 -22.00 0.53 -18.70
N LYS A 156 -23.08 1.20 -19.09
CA LYS A 156 -24.43 0.61 -19.06
C LYS A 156 -24.65 -0.48 -20.11
N SER A 157 -23.93 -0.44 -21.23
CA SER A 157 -24.07 -1.41 -22.32
C SER A 157 -23.04 -2.54 -22.28
N LEU A 158 -21.96 -2.38 -21.51
CA LEU A 158 -20.94 -3.42 -21.38
C LEU A 158 -21.45 -4.61 -20.55
N THR A 159 -21.20 -5.82 -21.04
CA THR A 159 -21.31 -7.03 -20.22
C THR A 159 -20.20 -7.05 -19.16
N ASP A 160 -20.37 -7.85 -18.11
CA ASP A 160 -19.34 -7.98 -17.07
C ASP A 160 -18.01 -8.51 -17.63
N THR A 161 -18.06 -9.40 -18.63
CA THR A 161 -16.87 -9.88 -19.33
C THR A 161 -16.18 -8.76 -20.11
N GLN A 162 -16.92 -7.95 -20.86
CA GLN A 162 -16.35 -6.82 -21.61
C GLN A 162 -15.75 -5.77 -20.66
N LEU A 163 -16.41 -5.51 -19.53
CA LEU A 163 -15.91 -4.64 -18.48
C LEU A 163 -14.60 -5.18 -17.89
N ALA A 164 -14.56 -6.45 -17.51
CA ALA A 164 -13.36 -7.09 -16.96
C ALA A 164 -12.19 -7.07 -17.96
N LEU A 165 -12.46 -7.35 -19.24
CA LEU A 165 -11.46 -7.29 -20.31
C LEU A 165 -10.95 -5.85 -20.52
N GLY A 166 -11.84 -4.86 -20.56
CA GLY A 166 -11.44 -3.46 -20.72
C GLY A 166 -10.55 -2.95 -19.58
N VAL A 167 -10.83 -3.40 -18.34
CA VAL A 167 -9.97 -3.09 -17.18
C VAL A 167 -8.65 -3.82 -17.25
N LYS A 168 -8.64 -5.10 -17.64
CA LYS A 168 -7.43 -5.88 -17.85
C LYS A 168 -6.54 -5.24 -18.92
N ASP A 169 -7.12 -4.75 -20.01
CA ASP A 169 -6.41 -4.07 -21.09
C ASP A 169 -5.83 -2.72 -20.61
N LEU A 170 -6.57 -1.98 -19.78
CA LEU A 170 -6.07 -0.77 -19.13
C LEU A 170 -4.88 -1.06 -18.21
N GLN A 171 -4.99 -2.09 -17.36
CA GLN A 171 -3.90 -2.53 -16.48
C GLN A 171 -2.67 -2.97 -17.27
N GLY A 172 -2.86 -3.76 -18.33
CA GLY A 172 -1.78 -4.19 -19.22
C GLY A 172 -1.09 -3.02 -19.92
N TRP A 173 -1.86 -2.06 -20.41
CA TRP A 173 -1.31 -0.83 -21.01
C TRP A 173 -0.53 0.02 -20.00
N ALA A 174 -1.05 0.19 -18.80
CA ALA A 174 -0.39 0.93 -17.73
C ALA A 174 0.94 0.27 -17.36
N LYS A 175 0.94 -1.05 -17.14
CA LYS A 175 2.15 -1.81 -16.85
C LYS A 175 3.19 -1.68 -17.97
N ALA A 176 2.80 -1.94 -19.21
CA ALA A 176 3.71 -1.82 -20.35
C ALA A 176 4.22 -0.38 -20.54
N GLY A 177 3.41 0.63 -20.19
CA GLY A 177 3.84 2.03 -20.23
C GLY A 177 4.89 2.37 -19.17
N LEU A 178 4.79 1.80 -17.97
CA LEU A 178 5.79 1.95 -16.91
C LEU A 178 7.11 1.27 -17.30
N GLU A 179 7.05 0.08 -17.89
CA GLU A 179 8.21 -0.71 -18.30
C GLU A 179 8.94 -0.10 -19.51
N ASN A 180 8.21 0.50 -20.45
CA ASN A 180 8.78 1.04 -21.70
C ASN A 180 9.02 2.56 -21.67
N GLY A 181 8.98 3.20 -20.49
CA GLY A 181 9.28 4.63 -20.35
C GLY A 181 8.26 5.56 -21.01
N LYS A 182 7.00 5.13 -21.12
CA LYS A 182 5.92 5.93 -21.74
C LYS A 182 5.46 7.11 -20.88
N PHE A 183 5.53 6.94 -19.56
CA PHE A 183 5.04 7.95 -18.62
C PHE A 183 6.14 8.93 -18.25
N ALA A 184 5.74 10.17 -18.02
CA ALA A 184 6.65 11.23 -17.63
C ALA A 184 7.30 10.91 -16.28
N ILE A 185 8.59 11.23 -16.18
CA ILE A 185 9.36 11.16 -14.95
C ILE A 185 10.02 12.50 -14.70
N ASP A 186 10.25 12.81 -13.43
CA ASP A 186 11.06 13.93 -13.02
C ASP A 186 12.53 13.64 -13.35
N GLU A 187 13.17 14.46 -14.18
CA GLU A 187 14.53 14.17 -14.68
C GLU A 187 15.60 14.14 -13.58
N ILE A 188 15.37 14.85 -12.47
CA ILE A 188 16.34 14.97 -11.37
C ILE A 188 16.19 13.78 -10.43
N THR A 189 14.95 13.51 -10.01
CA THR A 189 14.65 12.53 -8.98
C THR A 189 14.38 11.14 -9.56
N GLY A 190 13.90 11.04 -10.80
CA GLY A 190 13.45 9.79 -11.42
C GLY A 190 12.04 9.34 -10.99
N ARG A 191 11.32 10.17 -10.23
CA ARG A 191 9.97 9.83 -9.74
C ARG A 191 8.95 9.88 -10.88
N LEU A 192 7.96 8.99 -10.84
CA LEU A 192 6.80 9.03 -11.72
C LEU A 192 6.02 10.34 -11.50
N LEU A 193 5.63 10.99 -12.60
CA LEU A 193 4.88 12.25 -12.59
C LEU A 193 3.39 12.05 -12.86
#